data_AF-A0A935XE57-F1
#
_entry.id   AF-A0A935XE57-F1
#
_cell.length_a   1.000
_cell.length_b   1.000
_cell.length_c   1.000
_cell.angle_alpha   90.00
_cell.angle_beta   90.00
_cell.angle_gamma   90.00
#
_symmetry.space_group_name_H-M   'P 1'
#
loop_
_entity.id
_entity.type
_entity.pdbx_description
1 polymer ?
#
loop_
_entity_poly.entity_id
_entity_poly.type
_entity_poly.pdbx_seq_one_letter_code
_entity_poly.pdbx_strand_id
1 'polypeptide(L)'
;MLVESGRSLEELLTHFQQFVTLLSPDGEEWFFRFYDPRVLPVYLESVTPEEREQFCAGVERLGTIGPELKPVWWYTRAPSTATEN
;
A
#
# COMPACT_ATOMS: atom_id res chain seq x y z
N MET A 1 2.98 -5.49 -8.64
CA MET A 1 1.95 -4.67 -8.00
C MET A 1 1.24 -3.85 -9.07
N LEU A 2 -0.07 -3.70 -8.97
CA LEU A 2 -0.89 -2.76 -9.75
C LEU A 2 -1.43 -1.70 -8.80
N VAL A 3 -1.45 -0.45 -9.24
CA VAL A 3 -1.94 0.69 -8.45
C VAL A 3 -2.83 1.54 -9.35
N GLU A 4 -3.99 1.90 -8.84
CA GLU A 4 -4.90 2.88 -9.43
C GLU A 4 -4.99 4.07 -8.49
N SER A 5 -4.81 5.28 -9.03
CA SER A 5 -4.77 6.52 -8.28
C SER A 5 -4.95 7.71 -9.23
N GLY A 6 -5.65 8.75 -8.77
CA GLY A 6 -5.67 10.06 -9.42
C GLY A 6 -4.38 10.89 -9.27
N ARG A 7 -3.37 10.42 -8.51
CA ARG A 7 -2.07 11.11 -8.36
C ARG A 7 -1.14 10.82 -9.54
N SER A 8 -0.17 11.72 -9.75
CA SER A 8 0.91 11.49 -10.71
C SER A 8 1.83 10.35 -10.27
N LEU A 9 2.56 9.76 -11.23
CA LEU A 9 3.53 8.70 -10.95
C LEU A 9 4.63 9.17 -9.98
N GLU A 10 5.09 10.41 -10.10
CA GLU A 10 6.13 11.00 -9.24
C GLU A 10 5.66 11.13 -7.79
N GLU A 11 4.43 11.57 -7.57
CA GLU A 11 3.80 11.64 -6.25
C GLU A 11 3.64 10.24 -5.65
N LEU A 12 3.24 9.25 -6.45
CA LEU A 12 3.12 7.86 -6.01
C LEU A 12 4.49 7.27 -5.64
N LEU A 13 5.52 7.47 -6.46
CA LEU A 13 6.86 6.98 -6.17
C LEU A 13 7.42 7.61 -4.89
N THR A 14 7.27 8.93 -4.73
CA THR A 14 7.67 9.64 -3.52
C THR A 14 6.92 9.12 -2.29
N HIS A 15 5.60 8.91 -2.42
CA HIS A 15 4.78 8.34 -1.35
C HIS A 15 5.26 6.94 -0.95
N PHE A 16 5.51 6.05 -1.90
CA PHE A 16 5.91 4.67 -1.60
C PHE A 16 7.36 4.53 -1.11
N GLN A 17 8.26 5.42 -1.52
CA GLN A 17 9.68 5.38 -1.11
C GLN A 17 9.87 5.44 0.40
N GLN A 18 9.02 6.19 1.12
CA GLN A 18 9.11 6.29 2.57
C GLN A 18 8.82 4.97 3.30
N PHE A 19 8.12 4.04 2.65
CA PHE A 19 7.75 2.73 3.22
C PHE A 19 8.73 1.62 2.85
N VAL A 20 9.79 1.92 2.07
CA VAL A 20 10.83 0.92 1.71
C VAL A 20 11.68 0.57 2.92
N THR A 21 11.89 1.52 3.83
CA THR A 21 12.72 1.33 5.02
C THR A 21 11.86 1.48 6.27
N LEU A 22 11.86 0.47 7.12
CA LEU A 22 11.22 0.49 8.44
C LEU A 22 12.31 0.48 9.51
N LEU A 23 12.07 1.20 10.61
CA LEU A 23 12.89 1.06 11.81
C LEU A 23 12.32 -0.07 12.66
N SER A 24 13.18 -1.03 13.00
CA SER A 24 12.85 -2.04 14.00
C SER A 24 12.77 -1.41 15.39
N PRO A 25 12.11 -2.07 16.36
CA PRO A 25 12.07 -1.60 17.75
C PRO A 25 13.46 -1.37 18.38
N ASP A 26 14.47 -2.08 17.90
CA ASP A 26 15.86 -2.00 18.37
C ASP A 26 16.71 -0.96 17.59
N GLY A 27 16.11 -0.24 16.64
CA GLY A 27 16.75 0.82 15.86
C GLY A 27 17.49 0.34 14.60
N GLU A 28 17.40 -0.94 14.25
CA GLU A 28 17.92 -1.48 12.98
C GLU A 28 16.98 -1.13 11.80
N GLU A 29 17.55 -0.74 10.66
CA GLU A 29 16.80 -0.48 9.43
C GLU A 29 16.46 -1.80 8.70
N TRP A 30 15.18 -2.03 8.45
CA TRP A 30 14.66 -3.17 7.69
C TRP A 30 14.11 -2.73 6.34
N PHE A 31 14.47 -3.46 5.29
CA PHE A 31 13.88 -3.27 3.97
C PHE A 31 12.51 -3.95 3.88
N PHE A 32 11.46 -3.15 3.84
CA PHE A 32 10.10 -3.63 3.70
C PHE A 32 9.72 -3.79 2.22
N ARG A 33 9.43 -5.03 1.84
CA ARG A 33 9.08 -5.42 0.47
C ARG A 33 7.59 -5.28 0.21
N PHE A 34 7.03 -4.09 0.40
CA PHE A 34 5.60 -3.83 0.14
C PHE A 34 5.19 -4.14 -1.31
N TYR A 35 6.14 -4.10 -2.25
CA TYR A 35 5.91 -4.41 -3.66
C TYR A 35 5.79 -5.91 -3.95
N ASP A 36 6.18 -6.78 -3.01
CA ASP A 36 6.04 -8.23 -3.16
C ASP A 36 4.55 -8.60 -3.03
N PRO A 37 3.95 -9.20 -4.08
CA PRO A 37 2.54 -9.55 -4.08
C PRO A 37 2.13 -10.56 -2.99
N ARG A 38 3.08 -11.25 -2.37
CA ARG A 38 2.84 -12.20 -1.28
C ARG A 38 2.83 -11.52 0.08
N VAL A 39 3.57 -10.43 0.22
CA VAL A 39 3.74 -9.69 1.47
C VAL A 39 2.62 -8.66 1.63
N LEU A 40 2.25 -7.98 0.54
CA LEU A 40 1.30 -6.87 0.56
C LEU A 40 -0.07 -7.23 1.18
N PRO A 41 -0.73 -8.36 0.82
CA PRO A 41 -2.03 -8.71 1.41
C PRO A 41 -1.93 -8.97 2.92
N VAL A 42 -0.92 -9.76 3.32
CA VAL A 42 -0.68 -10.11 4.73
C VAL A 42 -0.37 -8.85 5.55
N TYR A 43 0.43 -7.94 5.00
CA TYR A 43 0.75 -6.67 5.64
C TYR A 43 -0.51 -5.83 5.87
N LEU A 44 -1.32 -5.61 4.83
CA LEU A 44 -2.54 -4.80 4.91
C LEU A 44 -3.62 -5.38 5.85
N GLU A 45 -3.58 -6.68 6.11
CA GLU A 45 -4.40 -7.36 7.12
C GLU A 45 -3.82 -7.25 8.53
N SER A 46 -2.49 -7.12 8.66
CA SER A 46 -1.79 -7.09 9.95
C SER A 46 -1.70 -5.71 10.59
N VAL A 47 -1.72 -4.64 9.79
CA VAL A 47 -1.59 -3.26 10.28
C VAL A 47 -2.89 -2.69 10.81
N THR A 48 -2.80 -1.66 11.63
CA THR A 48 -3.96 -0.93 12.13
C THR A 48 -4.73 -0.24 11.00
N PRO A 49 -6.04 0.03 11.17
CA PRO A 49 -6.82 0.79 10.20
C PRO A 49 -6.20 2.15 9.84
N GLU A 50 -5.59 2.83 10.82
CA GLU A 50 -4.93 4.11 10.66
C GLU A 50 -3.65 3.99 9.81
N GLU A 51 -2.78 3.04 10.11
CA GLU A 51 -1.57 2.75 9.31
C GLU A 51 -1.94 2.33 7.89
N ARG A 52 -3.01 1.54 7.74
CA ARG A 52 -3.53 1.14 6.43
C ARG A 52 -4.00 2.33 5.62
N GLU A 53 -4.72 3.27 6.23
CA GLU A 53 -5.17 4.50 5.57
C GLU A 53 -3.98 5.37 5.18
N GLN A 54 -2.95 5.47 6.03
CA GLN A 54 -1.70 6.17 5.70
C GLN A 54 -0.97 5.52 4.51
N PHE A 55 -0.84 4.19 4.51
CA PHE A 55 -0.21 3.47 3.40
C PHE A 55 -0.99 3.65 2.09
N CYS A 56 -2.33 3.58 2.15
CA CYS A 56 -3.21 3.72 0.99
C CYS A 56 -3.61 5.18 0.70
N ALA A 57 -2.95 6.16 1.31
CA ALA A 57 -3.30 7.57 1.15
C ALA A 57 -3.11 8.02 -0.30
N GLY A 58 -4.21 8.42 -0.95
CA GLY A 58 -4.19 8.79 -2.37
C GLY A 58 -4.05 7.61 -3.31
N VAL A 59 -4.26 6.38 -2.84
CA VAL A 59 -4.36 5.18 -3.66
C VAL A 59 -5.80 4.69 -3.62
N GLU A 60 -6.42 4.52 -4.79
CA GLU A 60 -7.81 4.11 -4.92
C GLU A 60 -7.92 2.58 -4.88
N ARG A 61 -7.06 1.91 -5.66
CA ARG A 61 -6.97 0.46 -5.68
C ARG A 61 -5.53 -0.02 -5.73
N LEU A 62 -5.27 -1.09 -4.99
CA LEU A 62 -4.02 -1.85 -4.99
C LEU A 62 -4.31 -3.29 -5.41
N GLY A 63 -3.44 -3.85 -6.24
CA GLY A 63 -3.62 -5.21 -6.72
C GLY A 63 -2.31 -5.96 -6.90
N THR A 64 -2.41 -7.28 -6.87
CA THR A 64 -1.30 -8.18 -7.16
C THR A 64 -1.57 -8.96 -8.43
N ILE A 65 -0.52 -9.17 -9.22
CA ILE A 65 -0.59 -9.91 -10.48
C ILE A 65 -0.02 -11.30 -10.24
N GLY A 66 -0.78 -12.33 -10.61
CA GLY A 66 -0.35 -13.72 -10.57
C GLY A 66 0.28 -14.19 -11.88
N PRO A 67 0.49 -15.51 -12.02
CA PRO A 67 0.86 -16.09 -13.31
C PRO A 67 -0.15 -15.68 -14.39
N GLU A 68 0.34 -15.49 -15.62
CA GLU A 68 -0.45 -15.03 -16.79
C GLU A 68 -0.94 -13.58 -16.76
N LEU A 69 -0.30 -12.70 -15.97
CA LEU A 69 -0.66 -11.28 -15.88
C LEU A 69 -2.10 -11.02 -15.38
N LYS A 70 -2.76 -12.02 -14.79
CA LYS A 70 -4.10 -11.88 -14.23
C LYS A 70 -4.02 -11.34 -12.80
N PRO A 71 -4.88 -10.38 -12.42
CA PRO A 71 -4.93 -9.94 -11.04
C PRO A 71 -5.48 -11.06 -10.16
N VAL A 72 -4.76 -11.39 -9.08
CA VAL A 72 -5.12 -12.45 -8.14
C VAL A 72 -5.78 -11.89 -6.89
N TRP A 73 -5.47 -10.65 -6.53
CA TRP A 73 -5.99 -10.01 -5.33
C TRP A 73 -6.13 -8.51 -5.56
N TRP A 74 -7.21 -7.93 -5.04
CA TRP A 74 -7.51 -6.51 -5.07
C TRP A 74 -7.87 -6.00 -3.68
N TYR A 75 -7.27 -4.88 -3.31
CA TYR A 75 -7.72 -4.01 -2.25
C TYR A 75 -8.28 -2.74 -2.87
N THR A 76 -9.56 -2.49 -2.58
CA THR A 76 -10.21 -1.23 -2.92
C THR A 76 -10.33 -0.45 -1.63
N ARG A 77 -9.80 0.78 -1.63
CA ARG A 77 -10.01 1.67 -0.50
C ARG A 77 -11.51 1.94 -0.41
N ALA A 78 -12.10 1.74 0.77
CA ALA A 78 -13.47 2.21 0.98
C ALA A 78 -13.50 3.71 0.65
N PRO A 79 -14.53 4.22 -0.05
CA PRO A 79 -14.68 5.66 -0.17
C PRO A 79 -14.66 6.19 1.26
N SER A 80 -13.68 7.02 1.60
CA SER A 80 -13.71 7.71 2.88
C SER A 80 -15.02 8.48 2.81
N THR A 81 -16.03 8.08 3.58
CA THR A 81 -17.18 8.91 3.82
C THR A 81 -16.59 10.17 4.42
N ALA A 82 -16.43 11.18 3.57
CA ALA A 82 -16.14 12.53 3.99
C ALA A 82 -17.33 12.89 4.87
N THR A 83 -17.14 12.76 6.18
CA THR A 83 -18.01 13.40 7.14
C THR A 83 -17.78 14.89 6.93
N GLU A 84 -18.70 15.46 6.16
CA GLU A 84 -19.15 16.84 6.26
C GLU A 84 -19.13 17.28 7.74
N ASN A 85 -18.24 18.22 8.06
CA ASN A 85 -18.47 19.24 9.10
C ASN A 85 -17.38 20.33 9.02
#